data_AF-V4BNM9-F1
#
_entry.id   AF-V4BNM9-F1
#
_cell.length_a   1.000
_cell.length_b   1.000
_cell.length_c   1.000
_cell.angle_alpha   90.00
_cell.angle_beta   90.00
_cell.angle_gamma   90.00
#
_symmetry.space_group_name_H-M   'P 1'
#
loop_
_entity.id
_entity.type
_entity.pdbx_description
1 polymer ?
#
loop_
_entity_poly.entity_id
_entity_poly.type
_entity_poly.pdbx_seq_one_letter_code
_entity_poly.pdbx_strand_id
1 'polypeptide(L)'
;SSSAYSAAIGSLLRQYKGKFNTYVVPCYIGSGPCGDPGSLKYSIYNTVYLEVHCPTVKPQVVIISDSGKNSVDFGEVSIGQNVTRSVTMQNISDKTVELTSTLLDTDGPFLMLNALRVLSPGGTHTAVLSFAPDKGCVYQEVLSIKSGSSILAMTLVGKGVSPIVNLSIESGLFDMGAVLAGEYCERTFKINNTSSLSIDYVIKLDSLSLLRHAKSQYLPTFIKRDKKHKSYVGTQNFNGQNVFDLVPSEGSIPAGDNKEITVTFAPDHCSENYSDGVRIELFNQEESHFFELKGLGKNHIMYMFGGDDLTPDVESLAVLPVTEDDEGKKINRLYKNSIPMLVSLFSVAKETEVIPANRDVFVACVRTMAVSQKKNGEYQFENVQLIQSKGFSIEPQKGMIEAGTKKAVTITWTPPPGHESNQPMEASVLVTLKGDAVEQYKLMLRGIIVSE
;
A
#
# COMPACT_ATOMS: atom_id res chain seq x y z
N SER A 1 -20.72 37.28 -8.85
CA SER A 1 -21.95 38.07 -9.10
C SER A 1 -22.35 38.78 -7.82
N SER A 2 -22.82 40.03 -7.89
CA SER A 2 -23.25 40.78 -6.70
C SER A 2 -24.54 40.19 -6.11
N SER A 3 -24.69 40.18 -4.78
CA SER A 3 -25.91 39.74 -4.09
C SER A 3 -27.16 40.50 -4.54
N ALA A 4 -27.00 41.79 -4.88
CA ALA A 4 -28.07 42.63 -5.42
C ALA A 4 -28.59 42.14 -6.78
N TYR A 5 -27.71 41.58 -7.62
CA TYR A 5 -28.09 41.03 -8.92
C TYR A 5 -28.96 39.78 -8.77
N SER A 6 -28.55 38.86 -7.90
CA SER A 6 -29.33 37.63 -7.62
C SER A 6 -30.68 37.94 -6.97
N ALA A 7 -30.73 38.92 -6.06
CA ALA A 7 -32.00 39.39 -5.48
C ALA A 7 -32.91 40.01 -6.55
N ALA A 8 -32.37 40.81 -7.47
CA ALA A 8 -33.12 41.39 -8.58
C ALA A 8 -33.68 40.31 -9.52
N ILE A 9 -32.87 39.30 -9.90
CA ILE A 9 -33.35 38.15 -10.69
C ILE A 9 -34.47 37.42 -9.95
N GLY A 10 -34.28 37.11 -8.67
CA GLY A 10 -35.30 36.43 -7.86
C GLY A 10 -36.62 37.21 -7.81
N SER A 11 -36.56 38.54 -7.72
CA SER A 11 -37.74 39.42 -7.79
C SER A 11 -38.40 39.38 -9.17
N LEU A 12 -37.62 39.50 -10.24
CA LEU A 12 -38.12 39.49 -11.62
C LEU A 12 -38.80 38.16 -11.96
N LEU A 13 -38.22 37.03 -11.58
CA LEU A 13 -38.82 35.71 -11.79
C LEU A 13 -40.17 35.55 -11.07
N ARG A 14 -40.32 36.13 -9.88
CA ARG A 14 -41.58 36.08 -9.13
C ARG A 14 -42.68 36.95 -9.75
N GLN A 15 -42.30 38.08 -10.35
CA GLN A 15 -43.23 39.05 -10.94
C GLN A 15 -43.51 38.79 -12.42
N TYR A 16 -42.79 37.88 -13.07
CA TYR A 16 -42.95 37.56 -14.49
C TYR A 16 -44.36 37.02 -14.80
N LYS A 17 -45.07 37.68 -15.73
CA LYS A 17 -46.45 37.35 -16.11
C LYS A 17 -46.59 36.43 -17.33
N GLY A 18 -45.47 35.96 -17.88
CA GLY A 18 -45.45 35.21 -19.13
C GLY A 18 -45.43 36.12 -20.36
N LYS A 19 -44.97 35.58 -21.50
CA LYS A 19 -44.98 36.26 -22.80
C LYS A 19 -45.18 35.23 -23.89
N PHE A 20 -45.97 35.56 -24.91
CA PHE A 20 -46.08 34.75 -26.12
C PHE A 20 -45.43 35.51 -27.27
N ASN A 21 -44.37 34.93 -27.85
CA ASN A 21 -43.74 35.48 -29.05
C ASN A 21 -43.94 34.51 -30.21
N THR A 22 -44.17 35.07 -31.39
CA THR A 22 -44.22 34.31 -32.64
C THR A 22 -43.08 34.76 -33.52
N TYR A 23 -42.32 33.81 -34.06
CA TYR A 23 -41.27 34.06 -35.04
C TYR A 23 -41.62 33.37 -36.34
N VAL A 24 -41.62 34.12 -37.44
CA VAL A 24 -41.87 33.57 -38.77
C VAL A 24 -40.54 33.47 -39.50
N VAL A 25 -40.12 32.24 -39.79
CA VAL A 25 -38.85 31.95 -40.46
C VAL A 25 -39.14 31.55 -41.91
N PRO A 26 -38.65 32.30 -42.92
CA PRO A 26 -38.76 31.88 -44.30
C PRO A 26 -37.85 30.68 -44.57
N CYS A 27 -38.43 29.60 -45.06
CA CYS A 27 -37.76 28.37 -45.44
C CYS A 27 -37.82 28.22 -46.97
N TYR A 28 -36.70 28.48 -47.63
CA TYR A 28 -36.58 28.35 -49.08
C TYR A 28 -36.44 26.88 -49.50
N ILE A 29 -37.29 26.43 -50.41
CA ILE A 29 -37.25 25.06 -50.92
C ILE A 29 -36.31 24.99 -52.14
N GLY A 30 -35.21 24.27 -51.97
CA GLY A 30 -34.28 23.93 -53.06
C GLY A 30 -34.68 22.64 -53.78
N SER A 31 -34.55 22.61 -55.10
CA SER A 31 -34.85 21.42 -55.92
C SER A 31 -33.56 20.72 -56.34
N GLY A 32 -33.37 19.46 -55.92
CA GLY A 32 -32.21 18.64 -56.26
C GLY A 32 -31.84 17.62 -55.17
N PRO A 33 -30.81 16.80 -55.39
CA PRO A 33 -30.30 15.87 -54.36
C PRO A 33 -29.65 16.64 -53.20
N CYS A 34 -29.80 16.12 -51.97
CA CYS A 34 -29.18 16.72 -50.78
C CYS A 34 -27.65 16.79 -50.92
N GLY A 35 -27.08 17.95 -50.61
CA GLY A 35 -25.64 18.24 -50.69
C GLY A 35 -25.26 19.37 -49.74
N ASP A 36 -24.19 20.10 -50.06
CA ASP A 36 -23.67 21.15 -49.17
C ASP A 36 -24.69 22.28 -48.92
N PRO A 37 -24.81 22.81 -47.68
CA PRO A 37 -25.77 23.85 -47.34
C PRO A 37 -25.67 25.08 -48.26
N GLY A 38 -26.79 25.53 -48.81
CA GLY A 38 -26.87 26.75 -49.64
C GLY A 38 -26.50 26.58 -51.13
N SER A 39 -26.12 25.38 -51.56
CA SER A 39 -25.74 25.09 -52.96
C SER A 39 -26.93 24.86 -53.90
N LEU A 40 -28.10 24.49 -53.35
CA LEU A 40 -29.30 24.20 -54.13
C LEU A 40 -29.96 25.49 -54.63
N LYS A 41 -30.33 25.49 -55.91
CA LYS A 41 -31.18 26.55 -56.47
C LYS A 41 -32.57 26.45 -55.85
N TYR A 42 -33.06 27.56 -55.30
CA TYR A 42 -34.39 27.68 -54.73
C TYR A 42 -35.18 28.80 -55.42
N SER A 43 -36.50 28.70 -55.36
CA SER A 43 -37.41 29.76 -55.82
C SER A 43 -37.98 30.50 -54.62
N ILE A 44 -37.87 31.82 -54.61
CA ILE A 44 -38.49 32.67 -53.57
C ILE A 44 -40.02 32.57 -53.59
N TYR A 45 -40.61 32.19 -54.72
CA TYR A 45 -42.06 32.00 -54.85
C TYR A 45 -42.55 30.69 -54.21
N ASN A 46 -41.64 29.75 -53.94
CA ASN A 46 -41.94 28.48 -53.26
C ASN A 46 -41.47 28.49 -51.80
N THR A 47 -41.38 29.68 -51.18
CA THR A 47 -40.99 29.82 -49.78
C THR A 47 -42.10 29.27 -48.88
N VAL A 48 -41.76 28.33 -48.01
CA VAL A 48 -42.63 27.93 -46.90
C VAL A 48 -42.22 28.75 -45.68
N TYR A 49 -43.18 29.15 -44.87
CA TYR A 49 -42.90 29.89 -43.65
C TYR A 49 -43.09 28.97 -42.45
N LEU A 50 -42.03 28.80 -41.66
CA LEU A 50 -42.10 28.12 -40.37
C LEU A 50 -42.49 29.15 -39.30
N GLU A 51 -43.71 29.03 -38.79
CA GLU A 51 -44.17 29.83 -37.66
C GLU A 51 -43.80 29.12 -36.35
N VAL A 52 -42.87 29.69 -35.59
CA VAL A 52 -42.40 29.18 -34.31
C VAL A 52 -43.09 29.94 -33.18
N HIS A 53 -43.92 29.24 -32.43
CA HIS A 53 -44.60 29.76 -31.24
C HIS A 53 -43.74 29.54 -30.00
N CYS A 54 -43.35 30.61 -29.33
CA CYS A 54 -42.47 30.60 -28.16
C CYS A 54 -43.20 31.15 -26.92
N PRO A 55 -44.13 30.39 -26.31
CA PRO A 55 -44.70 30.72 -25.01
C PRO A 55 -43.61 30.65 -23.94
N THR A 56 -43.41 31.75 -23.22
CA THR A 56 -42.56 31.81 -22.03
C THR A 56 -43.46 31.93 -20.82
N VAL A 57 -43.33 31.00 -19.87
CA VAL A 57 -44.16 30.93 -18.66
C VAL A 57 -43.34 31.23 -17.42
N LYS A 58 -44.00 31.68 -16.36
CA LYS A 58 -43.36 31.84 -15.05
C LYS A 58 -42.93 30.47 -14.51
N PRO A 59 -41.69 30.30 -14.05
CA PRO A 59 -41.27 29.04 -13.45
C PRO A 59 -42.02 28.79 -12.14
N GLN A 60 -42.38 27.52 -11.89
CA GLN A 60 -43.01 27.14 -10.63
C GLN A 60 -42.01 27.03 -9.48
N VAL A 61 -40.78 26.62 -9.78
CA VAL A 61 -39.74 26.31 -8.81
C VAL A 61 -38.46 27.05 -9.18
N VAL A 62 -37.78 27.60 -8.17
CA VAL A 62 -36.49 28.28 -8.34
C VAL A 62 -35.50 27.81 -7.29
N ILE A 63 -34.22 27.92 -7.59
CA ILE A 63 -33.14 27.69 -6.62
C ILE A 63 -32.97 28.96 -5.79
N ILE A 64 -32.86 28.80 -4.47
CA ILE A 64 -32.62 29.90 -3.53
C ILE A 64 -31.25 29.78 -2.83
N SER A 65 -30.58 28.63 -2.94
CA SER A 65 -29.18 28.44 -2.50
C SER A 65 -28.17 28.99 -3.52
N ASP A 66 -26.92 29.17 -3.10
CA ASP A 66 -25.79 29.72 -3.90
C ASP A 66 -26.21 30.90 -4.81
N SER A 67 -26.96 31.84 -4.24
CA SER A 67 -27.43 33.03 -4.96
C SER A 67 -28.27 32.73 -6.22
N GLY A 68 -28.98 31.60 -6.24
CA GLY A 68 -29.88 31.17 -7.31
C GLY A 68 -29.19 30.60 -8.54
N LYS A 69 -27.94 30.15 -8.43
CA LYS A 69 -27.24 29.49 -9.53
C LYS A 69 -27.80 28.08 -9.76
N ASN A 70 -27.93 27.73 -11.04
CA ASN A 70 -28.32 26.41 -11.50
C ASN A 70 -27.12 25.50 -11.77
N SER A 71 -26.00 25.72 -11.09
CA SER A 71 -24.78 24.92 -11.21
C SER A 71 -24.27 24.52 -9.83
N VAL A 72 -23.94 23.25 -9.65
CA VAL A 72 -23.34 22.70 -8.43
C VAL A 72 -21.93 22.25 -8.77
N ASP A 73 -20.96 22.96 -8.22
CA ASP A 73 -19.54 22.64 -8.40
C ASP A 73 -19.02 21.92 -7.15
N PHE A 74 -18.56 20.69 -7.35
CA PHE A 74 -17.94 19.87 -6.31
C PHE A 74 -16.45 20.15 -6.16
N GLY A 75 -15.83 20.87 -7.10
CA GLY A 75 -14.41 21.16 -7.13
C GLY A 75 -13.57 19.95 -7.50
N GLU A 76 -12.33 19.93 -7.03
CA GLU A 76 -11.43 18.79 -7.17
C GLU A 76 -11.63 17.83 -5.99
N VAL A 77 -11.83 16.54 -6.30
CA VAL A 77 -12.02 15.48 -5.31
C VAL A 77 -11.09 14.32 -5.65
N SER A 78 -10.35 13.84 -4.65
CA SER A 78 -9.50 12.66 -4.79
C SER A 78 -10.35 11.45 -5.12
N ILE A 79 -9.88 10.60 -6.04
CA ILE A 79 -10.53 9.31 -6.33
C ILE A 79 -10.72 8.54 -5.01
N GLY A 80 -11.89 7.91 -4.84
CA GLY A 80 -12.22 7.13 -3.65
C GLY A 80 -12.79 7.92 -2.47
N GLN A 81 -12.76 9.25 -2.54
CA GLN A 81 -13.46 10.13 -1.59
C GLN A 81 -14.85 10.51 -2.10
N ASN A 82 -15.73 10.91 -1.18
CA ASN A 82 -17.07 11.37 -1.47
C ASN A 82 -17.29 12.75 -0.85
N VAL A 83 -17.77 13.70 -1.66
CA VAL A 83 -18.15 15.04 -1.20
C VAL A 83 -19.63 15.26 -1.41
N THR A 84 -20.30 15.83 -0.41
CA THR A 84 -21.72 16.17 -0.48
C THR A 84 -21.94 17.68 -0.60
N ARG A 85 -22.94 18.06 -1.38
CA ARG A 85 -23.42 19.44 -1.55
C ARG A 85 -24.94 19.47 -1.44
N SER A 86 -25.49 20.59 -1.02
CA SER A 86 -26.93 20.77 -0.83
C SER A 86 -27.45 21.93 -1.67
N VAL A 87 -28.57 21.71 -2.37
CA VAL A 87 -29.26 22.73 -3.17
C VAL A 87 -30.67 22.90 -2.64
N THR A 88 -31.02 24.13 -2.29
CA THR A 88 -32.36 24.45 -1.78
C THR A 88 -33.20 25.10 -2.86
N MET A 89 -34.35 24.49 -3.10
CA MET A 89 -35.36 24.92 -4.06
C MET A 89 -36.60 25.45 -3.32
N GLN A 90 -37.31 26.39 -3.94
CA GLN A 90 -38.56 26.95 -3.43
C GLN A 90 -39.64 26.94 -4.50
N ASN A 91 -40.86 26.57 -4.10
CA ASN A 91 -42.05 26.77 -4.91
C ASN A 91 -42.51 28.24 -4.85
N ILE A 92 -42.50 28.92 -5.99
CA ILE A 92 -42.90 30.33 -6.15
C ILE A 92 -44.24 30.49 -6.88
N SER A 93 -44.92 29.38 -7.14
CA SER A 93 -46.29 29.35 -7.65
C SER A 93 -47.30 29.42 -6.51
N ASP A 94 -48.56 29.65 -6.89
CA ASP A 94 -49.74 29.66 -6.01
C ASP A 94 -50.34 28.27 -5.80
N LYS A 95 -49.78 27.23 -6.42
CA LYS A 95 -50.26 25.84 -6.36
C LYS A 95 -49.24 24.93 -5.70
N THR A 96 -49.72 23.82 -5.16
CA THR A 96 -48.86 22.72 -4.72
C THR A 96 -48.19 22.06 -5.93
N VAL A 97 -46.89 21.80 -5.83
CA VAL A 97 -46.06 21.26 -6.92
C VAL A 97 -45.47 19.93 -6.48
N GLU A 98 -45.69 18.89 -7.28
CA GLU A 98 -44.99 17.62 -7.15
C GLU A 98 -43.67 17.67 -7.92
N LEU A 99 -42.58 17.30 -7.25
CA LEU A 99 -41.24 17.30 -7.82
C LEU A 99 -40.86 15.89 -8.24
N THR A 100 -40.39 15.75 -9.47
CA THR A 100 -39.73 14.52 -9.97
C THR A 100 -38.40 14.90 -10.61
N SER A 101 -37.46 13.96 -10.76
CA SER A 101 -36.19 14.21 -11.44
C SER A 101 -35.96 13.25 -12.60
N THR A 102 -35.08 13.63 -13.51
CA THR A 102 -34.38 12.65 -14.34
C THR A 102 -33.49 11.76 -13.46
N LEU A 103 -33.18 10.58 -13.97
CA LEU A 103 -32.13 9.75 -13.40
C LEU A 103 -30.77 10.40 -13.73
N LEU A 104 -29.86 10.33 -12.75
CA LEU A 104 -28.44 10.53 -13.03
C LEU A 104 -27.87 9.25 -13.64
N ASP A 105 -26.71 9.35 -14.27
CA ASP A 105 -25.96 8.22 -14.78
C ASP A 105 -25.71 7.22 -13.65
N THR A 106 -26.20 5.99 -13.82
CA THR A 106 -26.11 4.94 -12.81
C THR A 106 -24.68 4.44 -12.60
N ASP A 107 -23.83 4.60 -13.61
CA ASP A 107 -22.40 4.29 -13.54
C ASP A 107 -21.56 5.57 -13.32
N GLY A 108 -22.22 6.72 -13.17
CA GLY A 108 -21.60 8.03 -12.97
C GLY A 108 -21.28 8.33 -11.51
N PRO A 109 -20.46 9.36 -11.25
CA PRO A 109 -20.02 9.71 -9.90
C PRO A 109 -21.03 10.55 -9.11
N PHE A 110 -22.10 11.04 -9.75
CA PHE A 110 -23.09 11.90 -9.12
C PHE A 110 -24.29 11.10 -8.62
N LEU A 111 -24.71 11.32 -7.37
CA LEU A 111 -25.91 10.71 -6.84
C LEU A 111 -26.76 11.73 -6.09
N MET A 112 -28.09 11.56 -6.13
CA MET A 112 -29.03 12.28 -5.29
C MET A 112 -29.38 11.40 -4.08
N LEU A 113 -28.98 11.84 -2.89
CA LEU A 113 -29.04 11.03 -1.67
C LEU A 113 -30.42 11.03 -0.99
N ASN A 114 -31.31 11.93 -1.38
CA ASN A 114 -32.64 12.04 -0.80
C ASN A 114 -33.74 12.15 -1.87
N ALA A 115 -34.93 11.68 -1.50
CA ALA A 115 -36.11 11.77 -2.35
C ALA A 115 -36.68 13.19 -2.36
N LEU A 116 -37.09 13.64 -3.54
CA LEU A 116 -37.83 14.87 -3.71
C LEU A 116 -39.18 14.81 -2.99
N ARG A 117 -39.65 15.97 -2.53
CA ARG A 117 -40.91 16.13 -1.79
C ARG A 117 -41.85 17.07 -2.52
N VAL A 118 -43.14 16.88 -2.27
CA VAL A 118 -44.19 17.80 -2.71
C VAL A 118 -44.00 19.15 -1.99
N LEU A 119 -44.08 20.25 -2.75
CA LEU A 119 -43.92 21.60 -2.23
C LEU A 119 -45.24 22.36 -2.26
N SER A 120 -45.76 22.74 -1.09
CA SER A 120 -46.83 23.75 -0.99
C SER A 120 -46.36 25.11 -1.50
N PRO A 121 -47.27 26.05 -1.81
CA PRO A 121 -46.90 27.42 -2.15
C PRO A 121 -45.96 28.04 -1.10
N GLY A 122 -44.83 28.59 -1.55
CA GLY A 122 -43.79 29.14 -0.67
C GLY A 122 -42.90 28.10 0.04
N GLY A 123 -43.26 26.81 -0.02
CA GLY A 123 -42.51 25.72 0.59
C GLY A 123 -41.14 25.50 -0.05
N THR A 124 -40.21 24.96 0.73
CA THR A 124 -38.83 24.70 0.32
C THR A 124 -38.45 23.24 0.47
N HIS A 125 -37.52 22.78 -0.37
CA HIS A 125 -36.92 21.46 -0.26
C HIS A 125 -35.43 21.54 -0.59
N THR A 126 -34.62 20.84 0.20
CA THR A 126 -33.18 20.76 0.00
C THR A 126 -32.82 19.40 -0.57
N ALA A 127 -32.36 19.38 -1.82
CA ALA A 127 -31.77 18.19 -2.44
C ALA A 127 -30.32 18.05 -1.97
N VAL A 128 -29.94 16.84 -1.55
CA VAL A 128 -28.59 16.48 -1.14
C VAL A 128 -27.96 15.67 -2.26
N LEU A 129 -26.85 16.18 -2.80
CA LEU A 129 -26.15 15.61 -3.93
C LEU A 129 -24.75 15.17 -3.47
N SER A 130 -24.27 14.03 -3.96
CA SER A 130 -22.93 13.53 -3.69
C SER A 130 -22.14 13.38 -4.98
N PHE A 131 -20.82 13.49 -4.86
CA PHE A 131 -19.86 13.28 -5.95
C PHE A 131 -18.73 12.38 -5.44
N ALA A 132 -18.59 11.21 -6.08
CA ALA A 132 -17.57 10.21 -5.78
C ALA A 132 -16.88 9.77 -7.09
N PRO A 133 -15.79 10.45 -7.53
CA PRO A 133 -15.12 10.12 -8.78
C PRO A 133 -14.36 8.79 -8.69
N ASP A 134 -14.46 8.00 -9.75
CA ASP A 134 -13.73 6.73 -9.93
C ASP A 134 -12.45 6.89 -10.75
N LYS A 135 -12.35 7.96 -11.55
CA LYS A 135 -11.25 8.23 -12.49
C LYS A 135 -10.80 9.69 -12.42
N GLY A 136 -9.55 9.90 -12.83
CA GLY A 136 -8.94 11.22 -12.91
C GLY A 136 -9.40 11.97 -14.15
N CYS A 137 -10.61 12.54 -14.15
CA CYS A 137 -11.14 13.36 -15.25
C CYS A 137 -12.15 14.41 -14.77
N VAL A 138 -12.59 15.27 -15.70
CA VAL A 138 -13.67 16.24 -15.44
C VAL A 138 -14.99 15.57 -15.75
N TYR A 139 -15.92 15.63 -14.79
CA TYR A 139 -17.28 15.13 -14.92
C TYR A 139 -18.26 16.29 -15.01
N GLN A 140 -19.24 16.14 -15.89
CA GLN A 140 -20.32 17.08 -16.03
C GLN A 140 -21.62 16.34 -16.37
N GLU A 141 -22.67 16.64 -15.62
CA GLU A 141 -23.98 16.03 -15.82
C GLU A 141 -25.10 17.04 -15.56
N VAL A 142 -26.29 16.84 -16.16
CA VAL A 142 -27.44 17.72 -15.97
C VAL A 142 -28.57 16.98 -15.26
N LEU A 143 -28.84 17.35 -14.01
CA LEU A 143 -30.01 16.90 -13.25
C LEU A 143 -31.22 17.79 -13.58
N SER A 144 -32.25 17.21 -14.19
CA SER A 144 -33.47 17.95 -14.52
C SER A 144 -34.58 17.67 -13.51
N ILE A 145 -34.95 18.68 -12.73
CA ILE A 145 -36.07 18.64 -11.79
C ILE A 145 -37.33 19.10 -12.53
N LYS A 146 -38.31 18.20 -12.65
CA LYS A 146 -39.60 18.45 -13.27
C LYS A 146 -40.62 18.86 -12.21
N SER A 147 -41.37 19.90 -12.52
CA SER A 147 -42.42 20.49 -11.68
C SER A 147 -43.61 20.84 -12.56
N GLY A 148 -44.54 19.91 -12.71
CA GLY A 148 -45.69 20.07 -13.62
C GLY A 148 -45.27 20.46 -15.04
N SER A 149 -45.47 21.73 -15.40
CA SER A 149 -45.15 22.30 -16.72
C SER A 149 -43.76 22.96 -16.82
N SER A 150 -42.95 22.92 -15.77
CA SER A 150 -41.63 23.55 -15.71
C SER A 150 -40.52 22.53 -15.47
N ILE A 151 -39.37 22.73 -16.12
CA ILE A 151 -38.16 21.93 -15.90
C ILE A 151 -37.07 22.88 -15.40
N LEU A 152 -36.52 22.57 -14.23
CA LEU A 152 -35.34 23.20 -13.67
C LEU A 152 -34.14 22.30 -13.96
N ALA A 153 -33.29 22.71 -14.89
CA ALA A 153 -32.03 22.03 -15.19
C ALA A 153 -30.93 22.52 -14.25
N MET A 154 -30.25 21.60 -13.58
CA MET A 154 -29.09 21.86 -12.73
C MET A 154 -27.85 21.17 -13.32
N THR A 155 -26.80 21.92 -13.57
CA THR A 155 -25.53 21.37 -14.05
C THR A 155 -24.65 20.98 -12.87
N LEU A 156 -24.31 19.71 -12.75
CA LEU A 156 -23.38 19.16 -11.79
C LEU A 156 -22.00 19.10 -12.43
N VAL A 157 -20.97 19.62 -11.76
CA VAL A 157 -19.59 19.63 -12.25
C VAL A 157 -18.65 19.21 -11.13
N GLY A 158 -17.65 18.41 -11.44
CA GLY A 158 -16.60 18.02 -10.51
C GLY A 158 -15.40 17.44 -11.25
N LYS A 159 -14.23 17.45 -10.62
CA LYS A 159 -13.01 16.88 -11.19
C LYS A 159 -12.45 15.80 -10.26
N GLY A 160 -12.36 14.58 -10.77
CA GLY A 160 -11.60 13.52 -10.14
C GLY A 160 -10.10 13.77 -10.32
N VAL A 161 -9.34 13.68 -9.24
CA VAL A 161 -7.88 13.78 -9.28
C VAL A 161 -7.29 12.45 -8.83
N SER A 162 -6.34 11.93 -9.61
CA SER A 162 -5.54 10.75 -9.23
C SER A 162 -4.44 11.15 -8.26
N PRO A 163 -4.55 10.75 -6.99
CA PRO A 163 -3.50 10.95 -6.00
C PRO A 163 -2.22 10.16 -6.28
N ILE A 164 -1.10 10.66 -5.77
CA ILE A 164 0.26 10.12 -5.95
C ILE A 164 0.95 10.14 -4.58
N VAL A 165 1.53 9.00 -4.20
CA VAL A 165 2.22 8.82 -2.92
C VAL A 165 3.55 8.14 -3.17
N ASN A 166 4.59 8.55 -2.42
CA ASN A 166 5.89 7.89 -2.40
C ASN A 166 6.20 7.40 -0.98
N LEU A 167 6.63 6.15 -0.86
CA LEU A 167 7.12 5.60 0.40
C LEU A 167 8.62 5.83 0.53
N SER A 168 9.12 6.02 1.75
CA SER A 168 10.57 6.06 2.01
C SER A 168 11.25 4.67 1.97
N ILE A 169 10.54 3.65 1.47
CA ILE A 169 10.99 2.26 1.39
C ILE A 169 11.25 1.94 -0.08
N GLU A 170 12.51 1.76 -0.46
CA GLU A 170 12.89 1.56 -1.88
C GLU A 170 12.92 0.09 -2.30
N SER A 171 13.23 -0.83 -1.39
CA SER A 171 13.53 -2.23 -1.70
C SER A 171 12.32 -3.18 -1.63
N GLY A 172 11.14 -2.67 -1.30
CA GLY A 172 9.96 -3.51 -0.99
C GLY A 172 10.14 -4.38 0.27
N LEU A 173 11.21 -4.18 1.03
CA LEU A 173 11.54 -4.89 2.27
C LEU A 173 11.88 -3.88 3.35
N PHE A 174 11.18 -3.96 4.48
CA PHE A 174 11.46 -3.18 5.68
C PHE A 174 11.99 -4.10 6.77
N ASP A 175 13.32 -4.12 6.91
CA ASP A 175 14.03 -4.97 7.86
C ASP A 175 14.13 -4.28 9.23
N MET A 176 13.58 -4.91 10.25
CA MET A 176 13.63 -4.48 11.66
C MET A 176 14.95 -4.87 12.34
N GLY A 177 15.73 -5.76 11.72
CA GLY A 177 16.97 -6.31 12.25
C GLY A 177 16.73 -7.35 13.33
N ALA A 178 17.80 -7.66 14.07
CA ALA A 178 17.74 -8.58 15.19
C ALA A 178 17.35 -7.87 16.49
N VAL A 179 16.43 -8.49 17.23
CA VAL A 179 15.91 -8.05 18.52
C VAL A 179 15.93 -9.23 19.49
N LEU A 180 16.17 -8.96 20.76
CA LEU A 180 16.11 -9.99 21.80
C LEU A 180 14.67 -10.46 22.01
N ALA A 181 14.49 -11.77 22.20
CA ALA A 181 13.21 -12.33 22.58
C ALA A 181 12.70 -11.72 23.90
N GLY A 182 11.47 -11.22 23.89
CA GLY A 182 10.84 -10.49 24.99
C GLY A 182 11.15 -8.99 25.03
N GLU A 183 12.02 -8.49 24.16
CA GLU A 183 12.19 -7.05 23.92
C GLU A 183 11.44 -6.60 22.66
N TYR A 184 11.47 -5.30 22.37
CA TYR A 184 10.92 -4.74 21.15
C TYR A 184 11.87 -3.70 20.55
N CYS A 185 11.71 -3.44 19.25
CA CYS A 185 12.33 -2.28 18.61
C CYS A 185 11.31 -1.50 17.80
N GLU A 186 11.58 -0.21 17.64
CA GLU A 186 10.77 0.69 16.82
C GLU A 186 11.62 1.28 15.72
N ARG A 187 11.07 1.34 14.51
CA ARG A 187 11.63 2.04 13.36
C ARG A 187 10.52 2.76 12.63
N THR A 188 10.86 3.80 11.87
CA THR A 188 9.86 4.57 11.15
C THR A 188 10.10 4.54 9.65
N PHE A 189 9.01 4.66 8.89
CA PHE A 189 9.04 5.01 7.47
C PHE A 189 8.06 6.15 7.21
N LYS A 190 8.23 6.83 6.08
CA LYS A 190 7.39 7.98 5.70
C LYS A 190 6.54 7.67 4.50
N ILE A 191 5.29 8.12 4.57
CA ILE A 191 4.35 8.18 3.45
C ILE A 191 4.33 9.65 3.01
N ASN A 192 4.82 9.94 1.80
CA ASN A 192 4.89 11.30 1.26
C ASN A 192 3.76 11.51 0.24
N ASN A 193 2.84 12.42 0.52
CA ASN A 193 1.78 12.80 -0.41
C ASN A 193 2.33 13.84 -1.41
N THR A 194 2.55 13.40 -2.65
CA THR A 194 3.01 14.28 -3.75
C THR A 194 1.86 14.76 -4.63
N SER A 195 0.62 14.47 -4.26
CA SER A 195 -0.58 14.94 -4.95
C SER A 195 -0.96 16.37 -4.57
N SER A 196 -1.89 16.94 -5.33
CA SER A 196 -2.44 18.29 -5.09
C SER A 196 -3.55 18.32 -4.03
N LEU A 197 -4.02 17.17 -3.54
CA LEU A 197 -5.14 17.07 -2.60
C LEU A 197 -4.76 16.23 -1.37
N SER A 198 -5.60 16.28 -0.33
CA SER A 198 -5.46 15.42 0.83
C SER A 198 -5.75 13.96 0.47
N ILE A 199 -5.01 13.04 1.08
CA ILE A 199 -5.15 11.59 0.87
C ILE A 199 -5.41 10.91 2.20
N ASP A 200 -6.45 10.07 2.23
CA ASP A 200 -6.69 9.15 3.33
C ASP A 200 -5.99 7.81 3.07
N TYR A 201 -5.42 7.24 4.12
CA TYR A 201 -4.71 5.95 4.06
C TYR A 201 -5.17 5.02 5.17
N VAL A 202 -5.12 3.71 4.88
CA VAL A 202 -5.33 2.62 5.83
C VAL A 202 -4.25 1.58 5.61
N ILE A 203 -3.59 1.15 6.68
CA ILE A 203 -2.51 0.16 6.67
C ILE A 203 -3.08 -1.15 7.21
N LYS A 204 -2.94 -2.22 6.44
CA LYS A 204 -3.37 -3.57 6.81
C LYS A 204 -2.16 -4.50 6.85
N LEU A 205 -2.11 -5.31 7.90
CA LEU A 205 -1.15 -6.40 8.05
C LEU A 205 -1.78 -7.73 7.62
N ASP A 206 -1.01 -8.56 6.92
CA ASP A 206 -1.46 -9.88 6.49
C ASP A 206 -1.70 -10.83 7.67
N SER A 207 -0.92 -10.68 8.75
CA SER A 207 -1.13 -11.42 10.00
C SER A 207 -2.49 -11.16 10.64
N LEU A 208 -3.06 -9.97 10.44
CA LEU A 208 -4.35 -9.53 10.99
C LEU A 208 -5.54 -9.83 10.06
N SER A 209 -5.29 -10.38 8.87
CA SER A 209 -6.35 -10.72 7.93
C SER A 209 -7.21 -11.88 8.45
N LEU A 210 -8.53 -11.73 8.41
CA LEU A 210 -9.47 -12.84 8.69
C LEU A 210 -9.27 -14.03 7.75
N LEU A 211 -8.72 -13.79 6.56
CA LEU A 211 -8.43 -14.82 5.56
C LEU A 211 -7.03 -15.43 5.72
N ARG A 212 -6.24 -15.02 6.72
CA ARG A 212 -4.86 -15.49 6.92
C ARG A 212 -4.76 -17.01 6.85
N HIS A 213 -5.57 -17.70 7.63
CA HIS A 213 -5.52 -19.17 7.70
C HIS A 213 -5.89 -19.83 6.37
N ALA A 214 -6.89 -19.29 5.68
CA ALA A 214 -7.29 -19.79 4.35
C ALA A 214 -6.18 -19.54 3.32
N LYS A 215 -5.58 -18.34 3.31
CA LYS A 215 -4.45 -17.96 2.46
C LYS A 215 -3.16 -18.72 2.79
N SER A 216 -3.04 -19.29 3.99
CA SER A 216 -1.89 -20.09 4.40
C SER A 216 -2.07 -21.60 4.16
N GLN A 217 -3.22 -22.08 3.66
CA GLN A 217 -3.45 -23.51 3.39
C GLN A 217 -2.79 -23.97 2.07
N TYR A 218 -1.48 -23.75 1.93
CA TYR A 218 -0.69 -24.21 0.80
C TYR A 218 0.43 -25.12 1.27
N LEU A 219 0.83 -26.05 0.39
CA LEU A 219 2.01 -26.86 0.65
C LEU A 219 3.24 -25.95 0.70
N PRO A 220 4.12 -26.08 1.71
CA PRO A 220 5.36 -25.35 1.78
C PRO A 220 6.18 -25.46 0.49
N THR A 221 6.95 -24.41 0.18
CA THR A 221 7.77 -24.29 -1.04
C THR A 221 8.77 -25.43 -1.21
N PHE A 222 9.26 -26.00 -0.09
CA PHE A 222 10.15 -27.16 -0.08
C PHE A 222 9.45 -28.48 -0.45
N ILE A 223 8.12 -28.57 -0.36
CA ILE A 223 7.31 -29.73 -0.80
C ILE A 223 6.82 -29.54 -2.25
N LYS A 224 6.29 -28.36 -2.58
CA LYS A 224 5.93 -28.00 -3.96
C LYS A 224 6.66 -26.72 -4.36
N ARG A 225 7.55 -26.84 -5.36
CA ARG A 225 8.26 -25.70 -5.99
C ARG A 225 7.36 -24.82 -6.87
N ASP A 226 6.04 -24.86 -6.67
CA ASP A 226 5.12 -24.03 -7.45
C ASP A 226 5.21 -22.59 -6.91
N LYS A 227 6.03 -21.77 -7.56
CA LYS A 227 6.37 -20.39 -7.14
C LYS A 227 5.19 -19.40 -7.18
N LYS A 228 3.96 -19.86 -7.44
CA LYS A 228 2.80 -18.99 -7.65
C LYS A 228 2.19 -18.44 -6.35
N HIS A 229 2.44 -19.07 -5.21
CA HIS A 229 1.92 -18.61 -3.91
C HIS A 229 3.04 -18.38 -2.91
N LYS A 230 3.26 -17.12 -2.52
CA LYS A 230 4.16 -16.72 -1.44
C LYS A 230 3.31 -16.30 -0.24
N SER A 231 3.42 -17.01 0.88
CA SER A 231 2.92 -16.50 2.17
C SER A 231 3.91 -15.46 2.67
N TYR A 232 3.43 -14.27 3.00
CA TYR A 232 4.26 -13.20 3.59
C TYR A 232 4.24 -13.25 5.12
N VAL A 233 3.26 -13.94 5.71
CA VAL A 233 3.16 -14.13 7.16
C VAL A 233 4.06 -15.28 7.59
N GLY A 234 5.03 -14.96 8.43
CA GLY A 234 5.97 -15.89 9.03
C GLY A 234 5.58 -16.32 10.45
N THR A 235 6.59 -16.68 11.26
CA THR A 235 6.44 -17.03 12.68
C THR A 235 5.61 -15.99 13.43
N GLN A 236 4.77 -16.44 14.37
CA GLN A 236 3.98 -15.59 15.25
C GLN A 236 4.29 -15.88 16.70
N ASN A 237 4.11 -14.88 17.57
CA ASN A 237 4.36 -15.03 19.00
C ASN A 237 3.49 -16.13 19.63
N PHE A 238 4.08 -16.92 20.53
CA PHE A 238 3.39 -17.99 21.24
C PHE A 238 2.36 -17.47 22.24
N ASN A 239 2.59 -16.26 22.75
CA ASN A 239 1.66 -15.57 23.66
C ASN A 239 0.40 -15.02 22.96
N GLY A 240 0.31 -15.09 21.63
CA GLY A 240 -0.82 -14.60 20.83
C GLY A 240 -0.86 -13.08 20.61
N GLN A 241 0.13 -12.33 21.09
CA GLN A 241 0.29 -10.91 20.77
C GLN A 241 0.84 -10.72 19.35
N ASN A 242 0.59 -9.55 18.76
CA ASN A 242 1.11 -9.24 17.44
C ASN A 242 2.64 -9.15 17.46
N VAL A 243 3.28 -9.72 16.45
CA VAL A 243 4.73 -9.61 16.26
C VAL A 243 5.10 -8.21 15.77
N PHE A 244 4.35 -7.72 14.79
CA PHE A 244 4.52 -6.40 14.20
C PHE A 244 3.28 -5.56 14.48
N ASP A 245 3.48 -4.27 14.76
CA ASP A 245 2.42 -3.29 14.90
C ASP A 245 2.80 -1.99 14.19
N LEU A 246 1.83 -1.32 13.56
CA LEU A 246 2.06 -0.09 12.78
C LEU A 246 1.13 1.02 13.24
N VAL A 247 1.72 2.11 13.73
CA VAL A 247 0.98 3.24 14.29
C VAL A 247 1.48 4.56 13.71
N PRO A 248 0.58 5.45 13.24
CA PRO A 248 -0.87 5.27 13.08
C PRO A 248 -1.24 4.37 11.89
N SER A 249 -2.16 3.42 12.09
CA SER A 249 -2.64 2.50 11.05
C SER A 249 -3.61 3.15 10.04
N GLU A 250 -4.20 4.29 10.38
CA GLU A 250 -5.08 5.06 9.50
C GLU A 250 -4.90 6.56 9.71
N GLY A 251 -5.25 7.36 8.71
CA GLY A 251 -5.20 8.82 8.82
C GLY A 251 -5.37 9.53 7.48
N SER A 252 -5.19 10.86 7.51
CA SER A 252 -5.19 11.73 6.33
C SER A 252 -3.90 12.52 6.23
N ILE A 253 -3.36 12.67 5.02
CA ILE A 253 -2.12 13.38 4.72
C ILE A 253 -2.44 14.55 3.78
N PRO A 254 -2.22 15.81 4.21
CA PRO A 254 -2.43 16.98 3.36
C PRO A 254 -1.57 16.97 2.09
N ALA A 255 -1.96 17.77 1.10
CA ALA A 255 -1.23 17.91 -0.16
C ALA A 255 0.21 18.39 0.07
N GLY A 256 1.19 17.69 -0.50
CA GLY A 256 2.61 18.02 -0.36
C GLY A 256 3.23 17.69 1.01
N ASP A 257 2.47 17.12 1.93
CA ASP A 257 2.93 16.79 3.29
C ASP A 257 3.35 15.31 3.39
N ASN A 258 3.91 14.93 4.55
CA ASN A 258 4.30 13.56 4.85
C ASN A 258 3.78 13.09 6.20
N LYS A 259 3.58 11.78 6.32
CA LYS A 259 3.22 11.12 7.57
C LYS A 259 4.26 10.06 7.92
N GLU A 260 4.75 10.14 9.14
CA GLU A 260 5.66 9.14 9.72
C GLU A 260 4.86 8.03 10.38
N ILE A 261 5.15 6.79 10.01
CA ILE A 261 4.54 5.58 10.54
C ILE A 261 5.58 4.85 11.36
N THR A 262 5.25 4.56 12.62
CA THR A 262 6.10 3.78 13.53
C THR A 262 5.76 2.31 13.36
N VAL A 263 6.78 1.51 13.08
CA VAL A 263 6.74 0.06 13.01
C VAL A 263 7.38 -0.48 14.29
N THR A 264 6.63 -1.25 15.04
CA THR A 264 7.09 -1.93 16.26
C THR A 264 7.29 -3.40 15.94
N PHE A 265 8.42 -3.98 16.32
CA PHE A 265 8.70 -5.42 16.24
C PHE A 265 9.00 -5.96 17.64
N ALA A 266 8.21 -6.92 18.10
CA ALA A 266 8.27 -7.47 19.46
C ALA A 266 8.21 -9.02 19.44
N PRO A 267 9.33 -9.71 19.14
CA PRO A 267 9.38 -11.18 19.15
C PRO A 267 9.36 -11.72 20.59
N ASP A 268 8.56 -12.75 20.88
CA ASP A 268 8.53 -13.38 22.21
C ASP A 268 9.45 -14.61 22.35
N HIS A 269 9.98 -15.12 21.23
CA HIS A 269 10.95 -16.22 21.18
C HIS A 269 11.94 -16.10 20.02
N CYS A 270 13.02 -16.87 20.07
CA CYS A 270 14.02 -16.91 19.00
C CYS A 270 13.49 -17.59 17.73
N SER A 271 13.49 -16.86 16.61
CA SER A 271 13.17 -17.35 15.27
C SER A 271 13.79 -16.42 14.23
N GLU A 272 14.18 -16.97 13.08
CA GLU A 272 14.68 -16.21 11.93
C GLU A 272 13.58 -15.95 10.89
N ASN A 273 12.37 -16.48 11.12
CA ASN A 273 11.28 -16.51 10.16
C ASN A 273 10.17 -15.52 10.51
N TYR A 274 10.42 -14.48 11.31
CA TYR A 274 9.41 -13.43 11.52
C TYR A 274 9.28 -12.58 10.27
N SER A 275 8.10 -12.60 9.67
CA SER A 275 7.75 -11.76 8.53
C SER A 275 6.27 -11.43 8.50
N ASP A 276 5.93 -10.32 7.85
CA ASP A 276 4.56 -9.95 7.58
C ASP A 276 4.44 -9.17 6.26
N GLY A 277 3.26 -9.18 5.66
CA GLY A 277 2.94 -8.36 4.50
C GLY A 277 2.24 -7.08 4.94
N VAL A 278 2.76 -5.92 4.55
CA VAL A 278 2.10 -4.62 4.77
C VAL A 278 1.44 -4.17 3.47
N ARG A 279 0.12 -3.95 3.54
CA ARG A 279 -0.66 -3.35 2.45
C ARG A 279 -1.11 -1.97 2.87
N ILE A 280 -0.76 -0.97 2.09
CA ILE A 280 -1.28 0.39 2.26
C ILE A 280 -2.40 0.56 1.25
N GLU A 281 -3.62 0.63 1.76
CA GLU A 281 -4.80 1.00 1.00
C GLU A 281 -4.93 2.50 1.00
N LEU A 282 -5.07 3.02 -0.20
CA LEU A 282 -5.37 4.41 -0.46
C LEU A 282 -6.68 4.42 -1.25
N PHE A 283 -7.48 5.48 -1.13
CA PHE A 283 -8.61 5.72 -2.04
C PHE A 283 -9.76 4.71 -1.92
N ASN A 284 -9.85 3.96 -0.81
CA ASN A 284 -10.74 2.79 -0.71
C ASN A 284 -10.60 1.81 -1.88
N GLN A 285 -9.46 1.86 -2.60
CA GLN A 285 -9.09 0.92 -3.64
C GLN A 285 -8.24 -0.18 -3.01
N GLU A 286 -8.47 -1.42 -3.45
CA GLU A 286 -7.68 -2.55 -2.99
C GLU A 286 -6.21 -2.39 -3.43
N GLU A 287 -5.31 -2.44 -2.44
CA GLU A 287 -3.85 -2.59 -2.59
C GLU A 287 -3.13 -1.55 -3.47
N SER A 288 -2.90 -0.34 -2.93
CA SER A 288 -2.10 0.67 -3.65
C SER A 288 -0.59 0.41 -3.59
N HIS A 289 -0.09 0.01 -2.42
CA HIS A 289 1.33 -0.23 -2.17
C HIS A 289 1.51 -1.44 -1.26
N PHE A 290 2.59 -2.19 -1.48
CA PHE A 290 2.93 -3.38 -0.73
C PHE A 290 4.43 -3.43 -0.41
N PHE A 291 4.77 -3.85 0.80
CA PHE A 291 6.14 -4.23 1.16
C PHE A 291 6.13 -5.32 2.24
N GLU A 292 7.23 -6.07 2.33
CA GLU A 292 7.44 -7.13 3.30
C GLU A 292 8.15 -6.59 4.55
N LEU A 293 7.67 -6.94 5.73
CA LEU A 293 8.35 -6.75 7.00
C LEU A 293 9.15 -8.00 7.33
N LYS A 294 10.38 -7.82 7.82
CA LYS A 294 11.18 -8.92 8.39
C LYS A 294 11.84 -8.50 9.69
N GLY A 295 12.01 -9.47 10.58
CA GLY A 295 12.75 -9.31 11.82
C GLY A 295 13.37 -10.63 12.25
N LEU A 296 14.38 -10.56 13.11
CA LEU A 296 15.02 -11.73 13.71
C LEU A 296 14.85 -11.66 15.23
N GLY A 297 14.26 -12.71 15.82
CA GLY A 297 14.25 -12.88 17.27
C GLY A 297 15.47 -13.67 17.71
N LYS A 298 16.23 -13.18 18.70
CA LYS A 298 17.41 -13.86 19.26
C LYS A 298 17.28 -14.04 20.76
N ASN A 299 17.73 -15.18 21.29
CA ASN A 299 17.74 -15.40 22.75
C ASN A 299 18.88 -14.65 23.44
N HIS A 300 19.99 -14.44 22.73
CA HIS A 300 21.22 -13.85 23.24
C HIS A 300 21.69 -12.69 22.37
N ILE A 301 22.51 -11.81 22.94
CA ILE A 301 22.94 -10.59 22.25
C ILE A 301 23.90 -10.90 21.10
N MET A 302 24.70 -11.95 21.22
CA MET A 302 25.65 -12.34 20.19
C MET A 302 25.05 -13.41 19.29
N TYR A 303 25.23 -13.27 17.98
CA TYR A 303 24.78 -14.26 17.02
C TYR A 303 25.64 -14.23 15.74
N MET A 304 25.58 -15.31 14.96
CA MET A 304 26.24 -15.42 13.65
C MET A 304 25.23 -15.68 12.54
N PHE A 305 25.50 -15.16 11.33
CA PHE A 305 24.71 -15.39 10.11
C PHE A 305 25.58 -15.27 8.85
N GLY A 306 25.07 -15.70 7.68
CA GLY A 306 25.80 -15.71 6.41
C GLY A 306 26.27 -17.10 5.93
N GLY A 307 25.90 -18.15 6.67
CA GLY A 307 26.02 -19.54 6.23
C GLY A 307 25.04 -19.91 5.11
N ASP A 308 25.01 -21.19 4.75
CA ASP A 308 24.02 -21.77 3.85
C ASP A 308 22.67 -21.92 4.55
N ASP A 309 21.58 -21.80 3.78
CA ASP A 309 20.23 -22.04 4.28
C ASP A 309 20.03 -23.54 4.53
N LEU A 310 20.16 -23.95 5.79
CA LEU A 310 20.01 -25.34 6.23
C LEU A 310 18.57 -25.67 6.67
N THR A 311 17.75 -24.65 6.88
CA THR A 311 16.38 -24.77 7.37
C THR A 311 15.40 -24.19 6.38
N PRO A 312 14.19 -24.76 6.26
CA PRO A 312 13.14 -24.12 5.46
C PRO A 312 12.71 -22.79 6.08
N ASP A 313 12.16 -21.91 5.26
CA ASP A 313 11.58 -20.60 5.65
C ASP A 313 10.31 -20.72 6.51
N VAL A 314 10.04 -21.91 7.06
CA VAL A 314 8.86 -22.21 7.87
C VAL A 314 9.34 -22.84 9.16
N GLU A 315 8.83 -22.32 10.28
CA GLU A 315 9.12 -22.88 11.59
C GLU A 315 8.53 -24.28 11.74
N SER A 316 9.35 -25.19 12.28
CA SER A 316 8.91 -26.56 12.57
C SER A 316 8.16 -26.60 13.89
N LEU A 317 6.90 -27.06 13.86
CA LEU A 317 6.13 -27.35 15.08
C LEU A 317 6.53 -28.68 15.74
N ALA A 318 7.54 -29.38 15.19
CA ALA A 318 8.01 -30.63 15.77
C ALA A 318 8.71 -30.35 17.10
N VAL A 319 8.18 -30.92 18.18
CA VAL A 319 8.86 -30.93 19.48
C VAL A 319 10.13 -31.76 19.34
N LEU A 320 11.27 -31.08 19.26
CA LEU A 320 12.56 -31.73 19.29
C LEU A 320 12.79 -32.33 20.69
N PRO A 321 13.41 -33.52 20.80
CA PRO A 321 13.66 -34.13 22.10
C PRO A 321 14.63 -33.26 22.91
N VAL A 322 14.10 -32.77 24.03
CA VAL A 322 14.81 -31.95 25.01
C VAL A 322 15.55 -32.87 25.99
N THR A 323 16.80 -32.53 26.30
CA THR A 323 17.58 -33.10 27.40
C THR A 323 17.93 -32.02 28.41
N GLU A 324 18.02 -32.38 29.68
CA GLU A 324 18.58 -31.49 30.70
C GLU A 324 20.11 -31.40 30.50
N ASP A 325 20.65 -30.19 30.59
CA ASP A 325 22.09 -29.96 30.75
C ASP A 325 22.53 -30.24 32.19
N ASP A 326 23.83 -30.13 32.46
CA ASP A 326 24.40 -30.37 33.79
C ASP A 326 23.91 -29.35 34.85
N GLU A 327 23.27 -28.26 34.43
CA GLU A 327 22.64 -27.22 35.29
C GLU A 327 21.11 -27.38 35.42
N GLY A 328 20.51 -28.41 34.83
CA GLY A 328 19.06 -28.66 34.86
C GLY A 328 18.23 -27.79 33.90
N LYS A 329 18.85 -27.07 32.95
CA LYS A 329 18.15 -26.36 31.87
C LYS A 329 17.74 -27.34 30.77
N LYS A 330 16.51 -27.18 30.30
CA LYS A 330 15.94 -27.93 29.17
C LYS A 330 16.55 -27.45 27.85
N ILE A 331 17.46 -28.25 27.26
CA ILE A 331 18.12 -27.94 25.98
C ILE A 331 17.76 -28.98 24.92
N ASN A 332 17.47 -28.53 23.70
CA ASN A 332 17.27 -29.41 22.55
C ASN A 332 18.53 -30.24 22.25
N ARG A 333 18.40 -31.57 22.07
CA ARG A 333 19.54 -32.46 21.79
C ARG A 333 20.42 -32.01 20.62
N LEU A 334 19.85 -31.35 19.59
CA LEU A 334 20.58 -30.83 18.44
C LEU A 334 21.52 -29.67 18.78
N TYR A 335 21.19 -28.87 19.79
CA TYR A 335 21.94 -27.69 20.21
C TYR A 335 22.70 -27.90 21.52
N LYS A 336 22.77 -29.15 22.00
CA LYS A 336 23.30 -29.48 23.33
C LYS A 336 24.73 -28.99 23.55
N ASN A 337 25.53 -28.88 22.48
CA ASN A 337 26.95 -28.49 22.57
C ASN A 337 27.33 -27.31 21.66
N SER A 338 26.69 -27.14 20.49
CA SER A 338 26.97 -26.02 19.58
C SER A 338 25.91 -25.89 18.48
N ILE A 339 25.71 -24.67 17.97
CA ILE A 339 24.81 -24.37 16.85
C ILE A 339 25.53 -24.66 15.52
N PRO A 340 25.05 -25.59 14.67
CA PRO A 340 25.69 -25.91 13.41
C PRO A 340 25.48 -24.79 12.38
N MET A 341 26.54 -24.44 11.64
CA MET A 341 26.47 -23.52 10.51
C MET A 341 27.30 -24.07 9.36
N LEU A 342 26.71 -24.30 8.20
CA LEU A 342 27.43 -24.72 6.99
C LEU A 342 27.86 -23.49 6.19
N VAL A 343 29.08 -23.51 5.67
CA VAL A 343 29.58 -22.51 4.74
C VAL A 343 30.20 -23.23 3.56
N SER A 344 29.52 -23.20 2.42
CA SER A 344 30.05 -23.70 1.16
C SER A 344 30.85 -22.63 0.42
N LEU A 345 32.06 -22.98 -0.02
CA LEU A 345 32.96 -22.16 -0.82
C LEU A 345 33.23 -22.85 -2.16
N PHE A 346 33.05 -22.11 -3.25
CA PHE A 346 33.24 -22.61 -4.61
C PHE A 346 34.44 -21.94 -5.25
N SER A 347 35.50 -22.71 -5.49
CA SER A 347 36.72 -22.25 -6.16
C SER A 347 36.63 -22.57 -7.64
N VAL A 348 37.04 -21.63 -8.51
CA VAL A 348 37.02 -21.81 -9.97
C VAL A 348 38.43 -22.16 -10.43
N ALA A 349 38.55 -23.25 -11.20
CA ALA A 349 39.80 -23.64 -11.85
C ALA A 349 39.85 -23.10 -13.29
N LYS A 350 40.85 -22.27 -13.61
CA LYS A 350 41.09 -21.76 -14.97
C LYS A 350 42.40 -22.31 -15.52
N GLU A 351 42.32 -23.16 -16.55
CA GLU A 351 43.39 -23.77 -17.38
C GLU A 351 44.62 -24.37 -16.64
N THR A 352 45.28 -23.65 -15.73
CA THR A 352 46.40 -24.08 -14.88
C THR A 352 46.43 -23.44 -13.47
N GLU A 353 45.55 -22.49 -13.15
CA GLU A 353 45.51 -21.80 -11.85
C GLU A 353 44.15 -21.98 -11.15
N VAL A 354 44.21 -22.23 -9.84
CA VAL A 354 43.02 -22.39 -9.00
C VAL A 354 42.81 -21.11 -8.20
N ILE A 355 41.67 -20.44 -8.42
CA ILE A 355 41.36 -19.16 -7.79
C ILE A 355 40.83 -19.41 -6.37
N PRO A 356 41.42 -18.83 -5.31
CA PRO A 356 40.89 -18.96 -3.96
C PRO A 356 39.44 -18.49 -3.85
N ALA A 357 38.61 -19.26 -3.16
CA ALA A 357 37.22 -18.90 -2.90
C ALA A 357 37.12 -18.09 -1.62
N ASN A 358 36.40 -16.96 -1.64
CA ASN A 358 36.16 -16.12 -0.47
C ASN A 358 34.68 -16.05 -0.16
N ARG A 359 34.32 -16.13 1.13
CA ARG A 359 32.95 -15.92 1.60
C ARG A 359 32.94 -15.24 2.95
N ASP A 360 32.11 -14.21 3.07
CA ASP A 360 31.94 -13.49 4.32
C ASP A 360 30.81 -14.10 5.15
N VAL A 361 31.11 -14.35 6.42
CA VAL A 361 30.13 -14.64 7.47
C VAL A 361 30.14 -13.46 8.44
N PHE A 362 29.01 -13.17 9.04
CA PHE A 362 28.85 -12.04 9.93
C PHE A 362 28.65 -12.52 11.36
N VAL A 363 29.46 -11.96 12.26
CA VAL A 363 29.19 -12.00 13.70
C VAL A 363 28.55 -10.66 14.06
N ALA A 364 27.48 -10.69 14.85
CA ALA A 364 26.74 -9.47 15.20
C ALA A 364 26.33 -9.45 16.65
N CYS A 365 26.14 -8.24 17.17
CA CYS A 365 25.66 -7.98 18.51
C CYS A 365 24.36 -7.20 18.45
N VAL A 366 23.27 -7.76 18.98
CA VAL A 366 22.01 -7.06 19.19
C VAL A 366 22.22 -5.92 20.19
N ARG A 367 21.55 -4.79 19.97
CA ARG A 367 21.46 -3.71 20.95
C ARG A 367 20.21 -3.95 21.82
N THR A 368 20.42 -4.27 23.09
CA THR A 368 19.31 -4.31 24.07
C THR A 368 18.74 -2.91 24.31
N MET A 369 17.44 -2.83 24.53
CA MET A 369 16.74 -1.61 24.91
C MET A 369 16.84 -1.30 26.41
N ALA A 370 17.37 -2.23 27.22
CA ALA A 370 17.62 -2.00 28.63
C ALA A 370 18.75 -0.95 28.82
N VAL A 371 18.36 0.27 29.22
CA VAL A 371 19.19 1.50 29.30
C VAL A 371 20.51 1.33 30.07
N SER A 372 20.61 0.34 30.97
CA SER A 372 21.77 0.07 31.82
C SER A 372 22.77 -0.97 31.28
N GLN A 373 22.51 -1.63 30.14
CA GLN A 373 23.33 -2.76 29.66
C GLN A 373 23.85 -2.56 28.23
N LYS A 374 24.76 -1.62 28.00
CA LYS A 374 25.61 -1.66 26.78
C LYS A 374 26.64 -2.79 26.91
N LYS A 375 26.19 -4.03 26.69
CA LYS A 375 27.06 -5.19 26.62
C LYS A 375 27.60 -5.33 25.21
N ASN A 376 28.90 -5.13 25.07
CA ASN A 376 29.63 -5.54 23.87
C ASN A 376 29.85 -7.04 23.92
N GLY A 377 30.06 -7.65 22.76
CA GLY A 377 30.39 -9.07 22.68
C GLY A 377 31.79 -9.32 22.14
N GLU A 378 32.27 -10.51 22.39
CA GLU A 378 33.54 -11.07 21.94
C GLU A 378 33.27 -12.32 21.12
N TYR A 379 34.06 -12.56 20.09
CA TYR A 379 34.09 -13.85 19.41
C TYR A 379 35.52 -14.35 19.26
N GLN A 380 35.67 -15.68 19.28
CA GLN A 380 36.95 -16.35 19.09
C GLN A 380 36.75 -17.66 18.32
N PHE A 381 37.56 -17.85 17.27
CA PHE A 381 37.65 -19.10 16.53
C PHE A 381 38.73 -19.99 17.18
N GLU A 382 38.37 -21.23 17.49
CA GLU A 382 39.22 -22.19 18.19
C GLU A 382 39.87 -23.18 17.22
N ASN A 383 41.14 -23.54 17.46
CA ASN A 383 41.86 -24.56 16.67
C ASN A 383 41.91 -24.29 15.15
N VAL A 384 42.02 -23.02 14.74
CA VAL A 384 42.09 -22.59 13.32
C VAL A 384 43.26 -23.25 12.57
N GLN A 385 44.31 -23.68 13.27
CA GLN A 385 45.45 -24.38 12.69
C GLN A 385 45.04 -25.71 12.02
N LEU A 386 44.01 -26.38 12.54
CA LEU A 386 43.51 -27.65 11.97
C LEU A 386 42.90 -27.44 10.57
N ILE A 387 42.17 -26.34 10.37
CA ILE A 387 41.52 -26.03 9.09
C ILE A 387 42.51 -25.46 8.07
N GLN A 388 43.59 -24.80 8.52
CA GLN A 388 44.67 -24.31 7.66
C GLN A 388 45.38 -25.43 6.91
N SER A 389 45.57 -26.59 7.55
CA SER A 389 46.11 -27.80 6.89
C SER A 389 45.28 -28.29 5.70
N LYS A 390 44.00 -27.90 5.64
CA LYS A 390 43.05 -28.25 4.58
C LYS A 390 42.82 -27.10 3.58
N GLY A 391 43.61 -26.03 3.67
CA GLY A 391 43.54 -24.88 2.77
C GLY A 391 42.54 -23.80 3.17
N PHE A 392 41.93 -23.87 4.36
CA PHE A 392 41.02 -22.82 4.84
C PHE A 392 41.73 -21.81 5.74
N SER A 393 41.50 -20.53 5.51
CA SER A 393 41.88 -19.44 6.41
C SER A 393 40.67 -18.61 6.82
N ILE A 394 40.73 -18.05 8.02
CA ILE A 394 39.67 -17.21 8.59
C ILE A 394 40.33 -15.93 9.09
N GLU A 395 39.81 -14.78 8.65
CA GLU A 395 40.27 -13.48 9.10
C GLU A 395 39.11 -12.52 9.30
N PRO A 396 39.02 -11.81 10.44
CA PRO A 396 39.81 -11.97 11.67
C PRO A 396 39.37 -13.18 12.55
N GLN A 397 40.33 -13.85 13.19
CA GLN A 397 40.10 -15.04 14.05
C GLN A 397 39.52 -14.74 15.44
N LYS A 398 39.58 -13.48 15.88
CA LYS A 398 38.95 -13.02 17.12
C LYS A 398 38.65 -11.53 17.03
N GLY A 399 37.72 -11.06 17.84
CA GLY A 399 37.42 -9.64 17.90
C GLY A 399 36.34 -9.28 18.89
N MET A 400 36.20 -7.98 19.11
CA MET A 400 35.09 -7.39 19.85
C MET A 400 34.07 -6.83 18.87
N ILE A 401 32.79 -6.85 19.26
CA ILE A 401 31.67 -6.29 18.53
C ILE A 401 30.88 -5.38 19.45
N GLU A 402 30.66 -4.16 18.98
CA GLU A 402 29.87 -3.16 19.69
C GLU A 402 28.38 -3.45 19.56
N ALA A 403 27.60 -3.12 20.59
CA ALA A 403 26.16 -3.31 20.58
C ALA A 403 25.48 -2.63 19.38
N GLY A 404 24.68 -3.39 18.63
CA GLY A 404 23.97 -2.95 17.42
C GLY A 404 24.83 -2.94 16.15
N THR A 405 26.04 -3.51 16.19
CA THR A 405 26.93 -3.59 15.03
C THR A 405 27.12 -5.04 14.57
N LYS A 406 27.58 -5.19 13.32
CA LYS A 406 27.99 -6.47 12.74
C LYS A 406 29.40 -6.35 12.19
N LYS A 407 30.16 -7.43 12.25
CA LYS A 407 31.52 -7.52 11.73
C LYS A 407 31.63 -8.69 10.77
N ALA A 408 32.20 -8.41 9.59
CA ALA A 408 32.50 -9.45 8.62
C ALA A 408 33.72 -10.27 9.07
N VAL A 409 33.61 -11.58 8.89
CA VAL A 409 34.70 -12.55 9.01
C VAL A 409 34.80 -13.24 7.66
N THR A 410 35.90 -12.98 6.97
CA THR A 410 36.16 -13.54 5.65
C THR A 410 36.78 -14.91 5.82
N ILE A 411 36.13 -15.89 5.20
CA ILE A 411 36.62 -17.26 5.10
C ILE A 411 37.16 -17.42 3.69
N THR A 412 38.42 -17.80 3.59
CA THR A 412 39.11 -18.06 2.34
C THR A 412 39.43 -19.54 2.25
N TRP A 413 39.17 -20.14 1.10
CA TRP A 413 39.62 -21.48 0.78
C TRP A 413 40.52 -21.46 -0.43
N THR A 414 41.78 -21.85 -0.21
CA THR A 414 42.78 -22.07 -1.25
C THR A 414 42.97 -23.58 -1.37
N PRO A 415 42.53 -24.21 -2.47
CA PRO A 415 42.63 -25.65 -2.62
C PRO A 415 44.08 -26.14 -2.53
N PRO A 416 44.37 -27.16 -1.70
CA PRO A 416 45.71 -27.74 -1.61
C PRO A 416 46.21 -28.27 -2.97
N PRO A 417 47.54 -28.26 -3.22
CA PRO A 417 48.11 -28.80 -4.45
C PRO A 417 47.68 -30.25 -4.67
N GLY A 418 47.15 -30.55 -5.86
CA GLY A 418 46.72 -31.90 -6.24
C GLY A 418 45.30 -32.28 -5.78
N HIS A 419 44.50 -31.34 -5.25
CA HIS A 419 43.10 -31.60 -4.96
C HIS A 419 42.29 -31.91 -6.23
N GLU A 420 41.58 -33.04 -6.24
CA GLU A 420 40.72 -33.44 -7.36
C GLU A 420 39.50 -32.50 -7.52
N SER A 421 39.11 -32.23 -8.77
CA SER A 421 37.90 -31.45 -9.09
C SER A 421 36.63 -32.19 -8.67
N ASN A 422 35.58 -31.48 -8.25
CA ASN A 422 34.30 -32.01 -7.74
C ASN A 422 34.36 -32.86 -6.46
N GLN A 423 35.52 -33.04 -5.83
CA GLN A 423 35.60 -33.63 -4.50
C GLN A 423 35.49 -32.52 -3.42
N PRO A 424 34.59 -32.66 -2.42
CA PRO A 424 34.48 -31.65 -1.38
C PRO A 424 35.59 -31.79 -0.33
N MET A 425 36.28 -30.70 -0.02
CA MET A 425 37.13 -30.57 1.16
C MET A 425 36.28 -30.12 2.34
N GLU A 426 36.29 -30.89 3.43
CA GLU A 426 35.48 -30.59 4.62
C GLU A 426 36.36 -30.34 5.84
N ALA A 427 36.03 -29.27 6.58
CA ALA A 427 36.67 -28.91 7.83
C ALA A 427 35.62 -28.39 8.82
N SER A 428 35.91 -28.44 10.12
CA SER A 428 35.05 -27.83 11.12
C SER A 428 35.86 -27.05 12.14
N VAL A 429 35.36 -25.89 12.52
CA VAL A 429 35.96 -25.01 13.53
C VAL A 429 34.90 -24.62 14.54
N LEU A 430 35.26 -24.57 15.81
CA LEU A 430 34.38 -24.08 16.87
C LEU A 430 34.55 -22.57 17.00
N VAL A 431 33.43 -21.87 17.12
CA VAL A 431 33.40 -20.42 17.34
C VAL A 431 32.70 -20.17 18.66
N THR A 432 33.42 -19.58 19.60
CA THR A 432 32.86 -19.20 20.90
C THR A 432 32.46 -17.73 20.84
N LEU A 433 31.17 -17.45 21.03
CA LEU A 433 30.61 -16.11 21.18
C LEU A 433 30.37 -15.84 22.65
N LYS A 434 30.86 -14.71 23.16
CA LYS A 434 30.65 -14.28 24.55
C LYS A 434 29.94 -12.94 24.57
N GLY A 435 28.79 -12.89 25.25
CA GLY A 435 28.01 -11.68 25.44
C GLY A 435 27.29 -11.70 26.80
N ASP A 436 25.96 -11.74 26.78
CA ASP A 436 25.12 -12.02 27.94
C ASP A 436 25.18 -13.50 28.36
N ALA A 437 25.38 -14.38 27.39
CA ALA A 437 25.71 -15.79 27.57
C ALA A 437 26.94 -16.18 26.74
N VAL A 438 27.45 -17.39 26.97
CA VAL A 438 28.48 -18.00 26.12
C VAL A 438 27.79 -19.01 25.23
N GLU A 439 27.81 -18.78 23.92
CA GLU A 439 27.29 -19.70 22.91
C GLU A 439 28.40 -20.20 22.01
N GLN A 440 28.31 -21.46 21.60
CA GLN A 440 29.26 -22.06 20.66
C GLN A 440 28.59 -22.37 19.34
N TYR A 441 29.22 -22.00 18.24
CA TYR A 441 28.84 -22.40 16.88
C TYR A 441 29.84 -23.43 16.36
N LYS A 442 29.33 -24.49 15.72
CA LYS A 442 30.14 -25.43 14.96
C LYS A 442 30.07 -25.05 13.49
N LEU A 443 31.07 -24.31 13.04
CA LEU A 443 31.18 -23.87 11.66
C LEU A 443 31.76 -25.00 10.82
N MET A 444 30.93 -25.55 9.93
CA MET A 444 31.26 -26.61 8.98
C MET A 444 31.62 -25.95 7.64
N LEU A 445 32.87 -26.07 7.23
CA LEU A 445 33.39 -25.50 6.00
C LEU A 445 33.44 -26.58 4.92
N ARG A 446 32.92 -26.25 3.74
CA ARG A 446 32.94 -27.13 2.58
C ARG A 446 33.49 -26.39 1.36
N GLY A 447 34.68 -26.77 0.92
CA GLY A 447 35.31 -26.24 -0.29
C GLY A 447 35.10 -27.18 -1.46
N ILE A 448 34.68 -26.68 -2.62
CA ILE A 448 34.53 -27.47 -3.85
C ILE A 448 35.17 -26.71 -5.02
N ILE A 449 36.04 -27.39 -5.77
CA ILE A 449 36.50 -26.88 -7.06
C ILE A 449 35.39 -27.16 -8.08
N VAL A 450 34.90 -26.10 -8.71
CA VAL A 450 33.94 -26.16 -9.81
C VAL A 450 34.65 -25.79 -11.12
N SER A 451 34.33 -26.49 -12.19
CA SER A 451 34.73 -26.11 -13.54
C SER A 451 33.93 -24.87 -13.97
N GLU A 452 34.59 -23.95 -14.67
CA GLU A 452 33.95 -22.77 -15.27
C GLU A 452 32.85 -23.14 -16.27
#